data_AF-A0A1R1CAQ6-F1
#
_entry.id   AF-A0A1R1CAQ6-F1
#
_cell.length_a   1.000
_cell.length_b   1.000
_cell.length_c   1.000
_cell.angle_alpha   90.00
_cell.angle_beta   90.00
_cell.angle_gamma   90.00
#
_symmetry.space_group_name_H-M   'P 1'
#
loop_
_entity.id
_entity.type
_entity.pdbx_description
1 polymer ?
#
loop_
_entity_poly.entity_id
_entity_poly.type
_entity_poly.pdbx_seq_one_letter_code
_entity_poly.pdbx_strand_id
1 'polypeptide(L)'
;MLKKTMLTWLGALLVWCLWSGIAMAESSSVQVSIAKFPVKVNGQMMNNKQLDYPFVVYKDVTYIPLNWDLMQELELNIDWTAAEGLKIYRSCCTSPYWMYPALDKTKYIQSGKAANLLTRTYSAKVATAPIQLWGAQIVNDKEEYPFLEFRDVTYMPLTWTFAHTRLMMDLQFSLEEGLSIWSGQDQVLQQIVYDDAEALYVDAMGKDYKTYAMMKIDKKLQTKPEWIEKEQAQNIRDKAAQDAQAGAYEGKKVAIERVGNSLTYEGFQLGELRKEEQGILGDTKLQIEGTLYEIDSKRKLLAVYTYFPIAVIGPPPSSRYQLFAIIDGQLRPVTNYLYKPQHVVKNTDGSVWIARDRMPFRDFYFRGSGLLALMDINGNIRLANEVWNEQDISPLGFNSPTRNPVEPDGRLIVRLYGKSYTNELGIDPSTGLNSLTSELIDPQKDGLYEVLPTLELRKLSKAPDDGLSFYRDNEGDIYTIQLYSNTVTNWTQNRSKTWSDIELLQ
;
A
#
# COMPACT_ATOMS: atom_id res chain seq x y z
N MET A 1 28.49 0.04 -90.89
CA MET A 1 29.24 -1.07 -90.25
C MET A 1 29.55 -0.68 -88.81
N LEU A 2 29.08 -1.48 -87.83
CA LEU A 2 29.40 -1.48 -86.38
C LEU A 2 29.07 -0.17 -85.60
N LYS A 3 28.60 -0.15 -84.34
CA LYS A 3 28.31 -1.16 -83.31
C LYS A 3 27.47 -0.46 -82.21
N LYS A 4 26.48 -1.20 -81.70
CA LYS A 4 26.01 -1.33 -80.30
C LYS A 4 26.60 -0.37 -79.24
N THR A 5 25.72 0.35 -78.53
CA THR A 5 25.49 0.27 -77.06
C THR A 5 24.55 1.40 -76.62
N MET A 6 23.76 1.15 -75.56
CA MET A 6 22.77 2.03 -74.89
C MET A 6 21.37 2.02 -75.52
N LEU A 7 20.27 1.75 -74.82
CA LEU A 7 20.05 1.53 -73.40
C LEU A 7 18.67 0.84 -73.24
N THR A 8 18.69 -0.47 -73.05
CA THR A 8 17.57 -1.26 -72.52
C THR A 8 17.49 -1.03 -71.01
N TRP A 9 16.89 0.08 -70.55
CA TRP A 9 16.63 0.34 -69.12
C TRP A 9 15.32 1.12 -68.90
N LEU A 10 14.23 0.72 -69.56
CA LEU A 10 12.89 1.22 -69.21
C LEU A 10 11.86 0.12 -68.88
N GLY A 11 12.20 -1.15 -69.04
CA GLY A 11 11.32 -2.29 -68.74
C GLY A 11 11.56 -3.00 -67.41
N ALA A 12 12.65 -2.68 -66.69
CA ALA A 12 13.04 -3.37 -65.46
C ALA A 12 12.67 -2.62 -64.16
N LEU A 13 12.18 -1.37 -64.24
CA LEU A 13 11.90 -0.56 -63.06
C LEU A 13 10.43 -0.63 -62.59
N LEU A 14 9.53 -1.25 -63.36
CA LEU A 14 8.09 -1.27 -63.06
C LEU A 14 7.59 -2.60 -62.47
N VAL A 15 8.47 -3.60 -62.30
CA VAL A 15 8.16 -4.91 -61.68
C VAL A 15 8.74 -5.05 -60.26
N TRP A 16 9.51 -4.07 -59.78
CA TRP A 16 10.08 -4.07 -58.42
C TRP A 16 9.33 -3.23 -57.38
N CYS A 17 8.21 -2.61 -57.74
CA CYS A 17 7.39 -1.83 -56.78
C CYS A 17 6.16 -2.57 -56.23
N LEU A 18 5.97 -3.86 -56.53
CA LEU A 18 4.82 -4.64 -56.04
C LEU A 18 5.17 -5.70 -54.97
N TRP A 19 6.37 -5.64 -54.39
CA TRP A 19 6.75 -6.51 -53.27
C TRP A 19 7.40 -5.77 -52.11
N SER A 20 6.85 -4.60 -51.78
CA SER A 20 6.91 -4.13 -50.39
C SER A 20 5.78 -4.80 -49.63
N GLY A 21 5.89 -6.12 -49.44
CA GLY A 21 5.13 -6.77 -48.39
C GLY A 21 5.52 -6.08 -47.09
N ILE A 22 4.57 -5.44 -46.42
CA ILE A 22 4.72 -5.11 -45.01
C ILE A 22 5.01 -6.45 -44.35
N ALA A 23 6.26 -6.71 -43.99
CA ALA A 23 6.60 -7.82 -43.12
C ALA A 23 5.94 -7.50 -41.78
N MET A 24 4.68 -7.94 -41.62
CA MET A 24 4.09 -8.03 -40.30
C MET A 24 4.99 -9.00 -39.55
N ALA A 25 5.64 -8.50 -38.49
CA ALA A 25 6.38 -9.35 -37.58
C ALA A 25 5.45 -10.52 -37.19
N GLU A 26 5.88 -11.74 -37.50
CA GLU A 26 5.09 -12.92 -37.17
C GLU A 26 5.00 -12.98 -35.65
N SER A 27 3.79 -12.82 -35.12
CA SER A 27 3.57 -12.91 -33.68
C SER A 27 3.97 -14.30 -33.21
N SER A 28 4.86 -14.35 -32.21
CA SER A 28 5.34 -15.62 -31.68
C SER A 28 4.17 -16.41 -31.12
N SER A 29 4.00 -17.65 -31.60
CA SER A 29 2.98 -18.54 -31.07
C SER A 29 3.45 -19.18 -29.77
N VAL A 30 2.55 -19.25 -28.79
CA VAL A 30 2.78 -19.89 -27.49
C VAL A 30 1.71 -20.94 -27.22
N GLN A 31 2.01 -21.89 -26.34
CA GLN A 31 1.05 -22.90 -25.89
C GLN A 31 0.45 -22.49 -24.55
N VAL A 32 -0.88 -22.51 -24.47
CA VAL A 32 -1.64 -22.21 -23.24
C VAL A 32 -2.51 -23.40 -22.88
N SER A 33 -2.90 -23.51 -21.62
CA SER A 33 -3.93 -24.46 -21.17
C SER A 33 -5.12 -23.70 -20.60
N ILE A 34 -6.29 -24.33 -20.53
CA ILE A 34 -7.43 -23.71 -19.86
C ILE A 34 -7.29 -23.95 -18.35
N ALA A 35 -7.61 -22.93 -17.54
CA ALA A 35 -7.55 -23.03 -16.10
C ALA A 35 -8.43 -24.19 -15.60
N LYS A 36 -7.77 -25.14 -14.93
CA LYS A 36 -8.32 -26.42 -14.46
C LYS A 36 -8.70 -26.42 -12.97
N PHE A 37 -8.27 -25.39 -12.25
CA PHE A 37 -8.70 -25.10 -10.88
C PHE A 37 -9.93 -24.19 -10.88
N PRO A 38 -10.69 -24.11 -9.76
CA PRO A 38 -11.80 -23.19 -9.63
C PRO A 38 -11.37 -21.74 -9.84
N VAL A 39 -12.16 -20.98 -10.59
CA VAL A 39 -11.97 -19.53 -10.76
C VAL A 39 -13.27 -18.84 -10.35
N LYS A 40 -13.17 -17.85 -9.46
CA LYS A 40 -14.28 -17.02 -9.00
C LYS A 40 -14.01 -15.57 -9.39
N VAL A 41 -15.01 -14.89 -9.95
CA VAL A 41 -14.99 -13.45 -10.22
C VAL A 41 -16.09 -12.82 -9.37
N ASN A 42 -15.72 -11.91 -8.47
CA ASN A 42 -16.64 -11.28 -7.50
C ASN A 42 -17.56 -12.30 -6.80
N GLY A 43 -16.97 -13.43 -6.37
CA GLY A 43 -17.69 -14.54 -5.72
C GLY A 43 -18.44 -15.49 -6.67
N GLN A 44 -18.64 -15.15 -7.94
CA GLN A 44 -19.30 -16.01 -8.92
C GLN A 44 -18.32 -17.03 -9.52
N MET A 45 -18.66 -18.33 -9.40
CA MET A 45 -17.88 -19.42 -10.00
C MET A 45 -17.94 -19.38 -11.52
N MET A 46 -16.78 -19.48 -12.18
CA MET A 46 -16.61 -19.43 -13.62
C MET A 46 -16.64 -20.81 -14.26
N ASN A 47 -17.48 -20.98 -15.28
CA ASN A 47 -17.59 -22.25 -16.01
C ASN A 47 -16.65 -22.29 -17.24
N ASN A 48 -15.34 -22.44 -16.99
CA ASN A 48 -14.32 -22.52 -18.04
C ASN A 48 -14.57 -23.63 -19.08
N LYS A 49 -15.39 -24.64 -18.78
CA LYS A 49 -15.76 -25.68 -19.76
C LYS A 49 -16.69 -25.16 -20.85
N GLN A 50 -17.48 -24.12 -20.55
CA GLN A 50 -18.53 -23.61 -21.43
C GLN A 50 -18.30 -22.19 -21.94
N LEU A 51 -17.46 -21.39 -21.26
CA LEU A 51 -17.13 -20.02 -21.70
C LEU A 51 -16.50 -20.00 -23.10
N ASP A 52 -16.98 -19.09 -23.95
CA ASP A 52 -16.38 -18.90 -25.29
C ASP A 52 -14.94 -18.37 -25.19
N TYR A 53 -14.69 -17.56 -24.16
CA TYR A 53 -13.38 -17.03 -23.76
C TYR A 53 -13.06 -17.50 -22.34
N PRO A 54 -12.53 -18.72 -22.14
CA PRO A 54 -12.23 -19.25 -20.81
C PRO A 54 -10.92 -18.66 -20.28
N PHE A 55 -10.72 -18.65 -18.96
CA PHE A 55 -9.43 -18.30 -18.38
C PHE A 55 -8.35 -19.28 -18.85
N VAL A 56 -7.20 -18.77 -19.27
CA VAL A 56 -6.07 -19.59 -19.74
C VAL A 56 -4.88 -19.47 -18.79
N VAL A 57 -3.97 -20.43 -18.85
CA VAL A 57 -2.75 -20.49 -18.04
C VAL A 57 -1.56 -20.64 -18.98
N TYR A 58 -0.59 -19.74 -18.81
CA TYR A 58 0.69 -19.73 -19.52
C TYR A 58 1.81 -19.49 -18.52
N LYS A 59 2.84 -20.35 -18.53
CA LYS A 59 3.94 -20.34 -17.55
C LYS A 59 3.44 -20.22 -16.10
N ASP A 60 2.43 -21.02 -15.76
CA ASP A 60 1.79 -21.06 -14.43
C ASP A 60 1.11 -19.75 -13.97
N VAL A 61 1.01 -18.73 -14.84
CA VAL A 61 0.23 -17.52 -14.61
C VAL A 61 -1.13 -17.63 -15.29
N THR A 62 -2.18 -17.21 -14.59
CA THR A 62 -3.54 -17.17 -15.12
C THR A 62 -3.76 -15.89 -15.91
N TYR A 63 -4.48 -16.01 -17.01
CA TYR A 63 -4.77 -14.94 -17.95
C TYR A 63 -6.27 -14.72 -18.05
N ILE A 64 -6.67 -13.46 -17.99
CA ILE A 64 -8.06 -13.03 -18.04
C ILE A 64 -8.42 -12.54 -19.46
N PRO A 65 -9.54 -12.99 -20.05
CA PRO A 65 -9.99 -12.47 -21.34
C PRO A 65 -10.52 -11.03 -21.19
N LEU A 66 -10.06 -10.13 -22.05
CA LEU A 66 -10.51 -8.74 -22.09
C LEU A 66 -11.74 -8.59 -23.00
N ASN A 67 -12.81 -9.33 -22.70
CA ASN A 67 -14.09 -9.21 -23.39
C ASN A 67 -15.03 -8.24 -22.66
N TRP A 68 -16.00 -7.68 -23.39
CA TRP A 68 -16.90 -6.65 -22.88
C TRP A 68 -17.60 -7.06 -21.57
N ASP A 69 -18.26 -8.22 -21.54
CA ASP A 69 -19.08 -8.61 -20.39
C ASP A 69 -18.24 -8.76 -19.11
N LEU A 70 -17.05 -9.37 -19.20
CA LEU A 70 -16.18 -9.57 -18.05
C LEU A 70 -15.54 -8.25 -17.57
N MET A 71 -15.27 -7.32 -18.48
CA MET A 71 -14.71 -6.01 -18.13
C MET A 71 -15.73 -5.12 -17.46
N GLN A 72 -17.00 -5.21 -17.85
CA GLN A 72 -18.10 -4.57 -17.11
C GLN A 72 -18.23 -5.13 -15.70
N GLU A 73 -18.14 -6.46 -15.51
CA GLU A 73 -18.18 -7.09 -14.18
C GLU A 73 -17.02 -6.65 -13.28
N LEU A 74 -15.83 -6.46 -13.85
CA LEU A 74 -14.66 -5.98 -13.10
C LEU A 74 -14.58 -4.45 -13.00
N GLU A 75 -15.53 -3.74 -13.61
CA GLU A 75 -15.57 -2.28 -13.77
C GLU A 75 -14.25 -1.71 -14.32
N LEU A 76 -13.73 -2.37 -15.35
CA LEU A 76 -12.57 -1.94 -16.13
C LEU A 76 -13.05 -1.27 -17.41
N ASN A 77 -12.45 -0.12 -17.73
CA ASN A 77 -12.69 0.59 -18.97
C ASN A 77 -11.69 0.09 -20.00
N ILE A 78 -12.22 -0.25 -21.18
CA ILE A 78 -11.44 -0.66 -22.33
C ILE A 78 -11.76 0.24 -23.51
N ASP A 79 -10.71 0.87 -24.05
CA ASP A 79 -10.76 1.59 -25.32
C ASP A 79 -9.83 0.94 -26.32
N TRP A 80 -10.21 0.95 -27.59
CA TRP A 80 -9.35 0.49 -28.67
C TRP A 80 -9.47 1.38 -29.90
N THR A 81 -8.33 1.76 -30.48
CA THR A 81 -8.27 2.32 -31.82
C THR A 81 -7.12 1.70 -32.60
N ALA A 82 -7.23 1.67 -33.93
CA ALA A 82 -6.15 1.17 -34.78
C ALA A 82 -4.83 1.95 -34.62
N ALA A 83 -4.91 3.23 -34.24
CA ALA A 83 -3.75 4.11 -34.09
C ALA A 83 -3.08 3.99 -32.71
N GLU A 84 -3.88 3.91 -31.65
CA GLU A 84 -3.38 3.97 -30.26
C GLU A 84 -3.31 2.61 -29.58
N GLY A 85 -3.88 1.57 -30.21
CA GLY A 85 -3.94 0.22 -29.68
C GLY A 85 -4.98 0.06 -28.56
N LEU A 86 -4.74 -0.92 -27.70
CA LEU A 86 -5.59 -1.27 -26.57
C LEU A 86 -5.23 -0.41 -25.35
N LYS A 87 -6.23 0.23 -24.75
CA LYS A 87 -6.10 0.93 -23.48
C LYS A 87 -7.00 0.28 -22.45
N ILE A 88 -6.42 -0.02 -21.29
CA ILE A 88 -7.13 -0.59 -20.14
C ILE A 88 -6.88 0.33 -18.96
N TYR A 89 -7.95 0.78 -18.32
CA TYR A 89 -7.88 1.66 -17.16
C TYR A 89 -9.13 1.47 -16.31
N ARG A 90 -9.21 2.19 -15.20
CA ARG A 90 -10.45 2.32 -14.43
C ARG A 90 -10.85 3.79 -14.42
N SER A 91 -12.15 4.03 -14.45
CA SER A 91 -12.71 5.32 -14.09
C SER A 91 -12.85 5.36 -12.57
N CYS A 92 -11.72 5.53 -11.85
CA CYS A 92 -11.74 5.63 -10.38
C CYS A 92 -11.76 7.09 -9.90
N CYS A 93 -11.93 7.26 -8.60
CA CYS A 93 -11.39 8.41 -7.86
C CYS A 93 -12.15 9.75 -8.01
N THR A 94 -13.33 9.74 -8.65
CA THR A 94 -14.27 10.88 -8.69
C THR A 94 -15.59 10.64 -7.95
N SER A 95 -15.78 9.45 -7.36
CA SER A 95 -17.02 9.02 -6.69
C SER A 95 -16.71 8.02 -5.55
N PRO A 96 -17.55 7.95 -4.48
CA PRO A 96 -17.44 6.93 -3.43
C PRO A 96 -17.81 5.51 -3.90
N TYR A 97 -18.43 5.42 -5.08
CA TYR A 97 -18.64 4.18 -5.84
C TYR A 97 -17.70 4.19 -7.04
N TRP A 98 -17.28 3.00 -7.50
CA TRP A 98 -16.37 2.89 -8.64
C TRP A 98 -17.04 3.35 -9.94
N MET A 99 -17.84 2.48 -10.59
CA MET A 99 -18.56 2.83 -11.82
C MET A 99 -20.07 2.87 -11.60
N TYR A 100 -20.63 1.90 -10.88
CA TYR A 100 -22.05 1.85 -10.51
C TYR A 100 -22.21 1.58 -9.01
N PRO A 101 -23.26 2.10 -8.35
CA PRO A 101 -23.59 1.68 -6.99
C PRO A 101 -23.87 0.18 -6.95
N ALA A 102 -23.34 -0.53 -5.94
CA ALA A 102 -23.44 -1.99 -5.79
C ALA A 102 -24.85 -2.55 -6.01
N LEU A 103 -25.86 -1.90 -5.44
CA LEU A 103 -27.24 -2.37 -5.48
C LEU A 103 -27.93 -2.16 -6.84
N ASP A 104 -27.29 -1.42 -7.74
CA ASP A 104 -27.74 -1.23 -9.12
C ASP A 104 -26.99 -2.16 -10.10
N LYS A 105 -25.99 -2.92 -9.62
CA LYS A 105 -25.19 -3.84 -10.44
C LYS A 105 -26.03 -5.06 -10.86
N THR A 106 -25.96 -5.39 -12.15
CA THR A 106 -26.52 -6.65 -12.65
C THR A 106 -25.48 -7.75 -12.55
N LYS A 107 -25.88 -8.93 -12.06
CA LYS A 107 -25.00 -10.10 -12.00
C LYS A 107 -24.41 -10.44 -13.37
N TYR A 108 -23.11 -10.73 -13.41
CA TYR A 108 -22.41 -11.20 -14.60
C TYR A 108 -23.07 -12.44 -15.23
N ILE A 109 -23.48 -12.28 -16.48
CA ILE A 109 -24.05 -13.36 -17.29
C ILE A 109 -22.90 -14.01 -18.06
N GLN A 110 -22.59 -15.26 -17.72
CA GLN A 110 -21.58 -16.04 -18.42
C GLN A 110 -22.11 -16.48 -19.78
N SER A 111 -21.63 -15.84 -20.84
CA SER A 111 -21.88 -16.23 -22.22
C SER A 111 -20.97 -17.39 -22.62
N GLY A 112 -21.55 -18.45 -23.17
CA GLY A 112 -20.75 -19.57 -23.65
C GLY A 112 -21.52 -20.81 -24.06
N LYS A 113 -21.22 -21.32 -25.25
CA LYS A 113 -21.66 -22.66 -25.71
C LYS A 113 -20.48 -23.54 -26.11
N ALA A 114 -19.26 -23.07 -25.84
CA ALA A 114 -18.05 -23.79 -26.17
C ALA A 114 -17.97 -25.14 -25.43
N ALA A 115 -17.27 -26.11 -26.03
CA ALA A 115 -16.95 -27.39 -25.41
C ALA A 115 -15.44 -27.44 -25.16
N ASN A 116 -15.00 -26.72 -24.13
CA ASN A 116 -13.59 -26.60 -23.81
C ASN A 116 -13.05 -27.86 -23.11
N LEU A 117 -11.89 -28.34 -23.56
CA LEU A 117 -11.19 -29.49 -22.96
C LEU A 117 -10.09 -28.98 -22.03
N LEU A 118 -10.29 -29.13 -20.73
CA LEU A 118 -9.35 -28.65 -19.71
C LEU A 118 -7.99 -29.39 -19.70
N THR A 119 -7.93 -30.56 -20.36
CA THR A 119 -6.72 -31.39 -20.48
C THR A 119 -5.88 -31.08 -21.72
N ARG A 120 -6.39 -30.24 -22.63
CA ARG A 120 -5.75 -29.93 -23.90
C ARG A 120 -4.93 -28.64 -23.81
N THR A 121 -3.84 -28.58 -24.59
CA THR A 121 -3.14 -27.33 -24.88
C THR A 121 -3.69 -26.68 -26.15
N TYR A 122 -3.70 -25.35 -26.14
CA TYR A 122 -4.19 -24.50 -27.20
C TYR A 122 -3.07 -23.57 -27.67
N SER A 123 -3.11 -23.21 -28.94
CA SER A 123 -2.19 -22.21 -29.49
C SER A 123 -2.78 -20.81 -29.27
N ALA A 124 -1.95 -19.93 -28.70
CA ALA A 124 -2.18 -18.49 -28.62
C ALA A 124 -1.02 -17.77 -29.32
N LYS A 125 -1.16 -16.45 -29.47
CA LYS A 125 -0.11 -15.58 -30.04
C LYS A 125 0.26 -14.50 -29.04
N VAL A 126 1.51 -14.05 -29.03
CA VAL A 126 1.86 -12.82 -28.30
C VAL A 126 1.19 -11.64 -28.99
N ALA A 127 0.48 -10.81 -28.21
CA ALA A 127 -0.19 -9.62 -28.74
C ALA A 127 0.85 -8.60 -29.24
N THR A 128 0.64 -8.09 -30.45
CA THR A 128 1.57 -7.14 -31.12
C THR A 128 1.02 -5.72 -31.19
N ALA A 129 -0.26 -5.51 -30.89
CA ALA A 129 -0.85 -4.18 -30.83
C ALA A 129 -0.24 -3.39 -29.66
N PRO A 130 -0.12 -2.05 -29.77
CA PRO A 130 0.24 -1.22 -28.63
C PRO A 130 -0.74 -1.43 -27.47
N ILE A 131 -0.22 -1.53 -26.25
CA ILE A 131 -1.03 -1.76 -25.04
C ILE A 131 -0.66 -0.70 -24.01
N GLN A 132 -1.69 -0.08 -23.43
CA GLN A 132 -1.57 0.88 -22.34
C GLN A 132 -2.36 0.39 -21.14
N LEU A 133 -1.73 0.44 -19.98
CA LEU A 133 -2.36 0.10 -18.71
C LEU A 133 -2.26 1.32 -17.80
N TRP A 134 -3.41 1.94 -17.50
CA TRP A 134 -3.51 3.19 -16.73
C TRP A 134 -2.62 4.31 -17.30
N GLY A 135 -2.68 4.51 -18.62
CA GLY A 135 -1.88 5.54 -19.33
C GLY A 135 -0.39 5.20 -19.52
N ALA A 136 0.13 4.16 -18.86
CA ALA A 136 1.51 3.71 -19.04
C ALA A 136 1.61 2.69 -20.18
N GLN A 137 2.51 2.96 -21.14
CA GLN A 137 2.81 2.06 -22.25
C GLN A 137 3.46 0.77 -21.75
N ILE A 138 3.03 -0.36 -22.31
CA ILE A 138 3.60 -1.69 -22.05
C ILE A 138 4.50 -2.10 -23.21
N VAL A 139 5.74 -2.49 -22.90
CA VAL A 139 6.66 -3.07 -23.90
C VAL A 139 6.47 -4.59 -23.89
N ASN A 140 5.36 -5.02 -24.51
CA ASN A 140 4.81 -6.37 -24.32
C ASN A 140 5.77 -7.51 -24.67
N ASP A 141 6.62 -7.33 -25.67
CA ASP A 141 7.60 -8.33 -26.13
C ASP A 141 8.76 -8.56 -25.14
N LYS A 142 8.93 -7.66 -24.16
CA LYS A 142 9.94 -7.77 -23.09
C LYS A 142 9.37 -8.28 -21.77
N GLU A 143 8.04 -8.40 -21.67
CA GLU A 143 7.39 -8.94 -20.47
C GLU A 143 7.62 -10.45 -20.37
N GLU A 144 7.94 -10.94 -19.18
CA GLU A 144 8.07 -12.39 -18.93
C GLU A 144 6.75 -13.13 -19.20
N TYR A 145 5.66 -12.45 -18.84
CA TYR A 145 4.25 -12.82 -19.03
C TYR A 145 3.61 -11.76 -19.94
N PRO A 146 3.76 -11.87 -21.26
CA PRO A 146 3.19 -10.90 -22.20
C PRO A 146 1.68 -11.09 -22.31
N PHE A 147 0.96 -10.06 -22.71
CA PHE A 147 -0.43 -10.16 -23.20
C PHE A 147 -0.49 -11.08 -24.41
N LEU A 148 -1.56 -11.89 -24.48
CA LEU A 148 -1.76 -12.92 -25.48
C LEU A 148 -3.02 -12.64 -26.30
N GLU A 149 -3.04 -13.09 -27.55
CA GLU A 149 -4.23 -13.19 -28.38
C GLU A 149 -4.67 -14.66 -28.42
N PHE A 150 -5.90 -14.92 -28.00
CA PHE A 150 -6.50 -16.25 -28.04
C PHE A 150 -7.97 -16.16 -28.44
N ARG A 151 -8.36 -16.86 -29.52
CA ARG A 151 -9.70 -16.77 -30.12
C ARG A 151 -10.11 -15.32 -30.44
N ASP A 152 -9.18 -14.58 -31.04
CA ASP A 152 -9.38 -13.19 -31.50
C ASP A 152 -9.76 -12.20 -30.37
N VAL A 153 -9.40 -12.54 -29.14
CA VAL A 153 -9.52 -11.69 -27.95
C VAL A 153 -8.16 -11.58 -27.27
N THR A 154 -7.83 -10.38 -26.81
CA THR A 154 -6.65 -10.12 -26.00
C THR A 154 -6.85 -10.63 -24.56
N TYR A 155 -5.81 -11.26 -24.02
CA TYR A 155 -5.75 -11.79 -22.67
C TYR A 155 -4.65 -11.10 -21.88
N MET A 156 -5.01 -10.59 -20.72
CA MET A 156 -4.07 -9.96 -19.80
C MET A 156 -3.56 -10.99 -18.78
N PRO A 157 -2.25 -11.03 -18.47
CA PRO A 157 -1.75 -11.83 -17.37
C PRO A 157 -2.19 -11.23 -16.04
N LEU A 158 -2.68 -12.07 -15.12
CA LEU A 158 -2.98 -11.68 -13.74
C LEU A 158 -1.71 -11.66 -12.88
N THR A 159 -0.72 -10.89 -13.30
CA THR A 159 0.47 -10.59 -12.48
C THR A 159 0.11 -9.58 -11.39
N TRP A 160 0.89 -9.56 -10.30
CA TRP A 160 0.71 -8.56 -9.23
C TRP A 160 0.78 -7.14 -9.77
N THR A 161 1.75 -6.86 -10.63
CA THR A 161 1.93 -5.52 -11.23
C THR A 161 0.73 -5.09 -12.06
N PHE A 162 0.20 -5.96 -12.92
CA PHE A 162 -0.90 -5.57 -13.81
C PHE A 162 -2.25 -5.55 -13.10
N ALA A 163 -2.60 -6.63 -12.40
CA ALA A 163 -3.91 -6.75 -11.76
C ALA A 163 -4.00 -5.94 -10.46
N HIS A 164 -3.07 -6.15 -9.52
CA HIS A 164 -3.12 -5.51 -8.21
C HIS A 164 -2.61 -4.06 -8.25
N THR A 165 -1.36 -3.84 -8.66
CA THR A 165 -0.74 -2.50 -8.57
C THR A 165 -1.39 -1.49 -9.53
N ARG A 166 -1.60 -1.85 -10.81
CA ARG A 166 -2.13 -0.90 -11.80
C ARG A 166 -3.65 -0.87 -11.91
N LEU A 167 -4.30 -2.00 -11.66
CA LEU A 167 -5.75 -2.13 -11.81
C LEU A 167 -6.46 -2.34 -10.48
N MET A 168 -5.82 -2.27 -9.32
CA MET A 168 -6.48 -2.33 -8.01
C MET A 168 -7.43 -3.54 -7.87
N MET A 169 -7.01 -4.69 -8.39
CA MET A 169 -7.74 -5.96 -8.27
C MET A 169 -7.21 -6.75 -7.07
N ASP A 170 -8.11 -7.42 -6.34
CA ASP A 170 -7.71 -8.39 -5.31
C ASP A 170 -7.54 -9.74 -5.95
N LEU A 171 -6.39 -10.35 -5.75
CA LEU A 171 -6.12 -11.72 -6.16
C LEU A 171 -5.88 -12.57 -4.94
N GLN A 172 -6.68 -13.62 -4.79
CA GLN A 172 -6.50 -14.62 -3.74
C GLN A 172 -6.39 -15.99 -4.39
N PHE A 173 -5.36 -16.74 -4.02
CA PHE A 173 -5.16 -18.10 -4.53
C PHE A 173 -4.88 -19.07 -3.38
N SER A 174 -5.59 -20.19 -3.38
CA SER A 174 -5.19 -21.35 -2.59
C SER A 174 -5.37 -22.63 -3.42
N LEU A 175 -4.64 -23.67 -3.05
CA LEU A 175 -4.76 -24.97 -3.74
C LEU A 175 -6.16 -25.58 -3.58
N GLU A 176 -6.86 -25.25 -2.50
CA GLU A 176 -8.19 -25.79 -2.18
C GLU A 176 -9.30 -24.98 -2.88
N GLU A 177 -9.26 -23.66 -2.78
CA GLU A 177 -10.33 -22.77 -3.26
C GLU A 177 -10.12 -22.28 -4.70
N GLY A 178 -8.92 -22.47 -5.26
CA GLY A 178 -8.55 -21.96 -6.57
C GLY A 178 -8.26 -20.45 -6.55
N LEU A 179 -8.55 -19.78 -7.67
CA LEU A 179 -8.33 -18.34 -7.87
C LEU A 179 -9.62 -17.55 -7.63
N SER A 180 -9.58 -16.58 -6.73
CA SER A 180 -10.61 -15.55 -6.56
C SER A 180 -10.08 -14.21 -7.05
N ILE A 181 -10.88 -13.55 -7.88
CA ILE A 181 -10.62 -12.23 -8.44
C ILE A 181 -11.71 -11.29 -7.95
N TRP A 182 -11.33 -10.21 -7.25
CA TRP A 182 -12.24 -9.18 -6.79
C TRP A 182 -11.89 -7.84 -7.42
N SER A 183 -12.90 -7.15 -7.94
CA SER A 183 -12.73 -5.83 -8.54
C SER A 183 -14.07 -5.10 -8.59
N GLY A 184 -14.02 -3.76 -8.65
CA GLY A 184 -15.21 -2.94 -8.82
C GLY A 184 -16.17 -3.07 -7.65
N GLN A 185 -15.66 -3.30 -6.44
CA GLN A 185 -16.46 -3.41 -5.21
C GLN A 185 -16.57 -2.04 -4.56
N ASP A 186 -17.77 -1.58 -4.23
CA ASP A 186 -17.93 -0.33 -3.47
C ASP A 186 -17.15 -0.43 -2.16
N GLN A 187 -16.48 0.66 -1.78
CA GLN A 187 -15.67 0.71 -0.56
C GLN A 187 -16.58 0.83 0.66
N VAL A 188 -17.07 -0.29 1.16
CA VAL A 188 -17.97 -0.37 2.32
C VAL A 188 -17.16 -0.37 3.60
N LEU A 189 -16.19 -1.27 3.75
CA LEU A 189 -15.34 -1.35 4.94
C LEU A 189 -14.24 -0.28 4.87
N GLN A 190 -14.03 0.42 5.99
CA GLN A 190 -13.02 1.48 6.11
C GLN A 190 -11.90 1.05 7.06
N GLN A 191 -11.92 1.54 8.29
CA GLN A 191 -10.88 1.32 9.29
C GLN A 191 -11.42 0.53 10.48
N ILE A 192 -10.58 -0.33 11.06
CA ILE A 192 -10.86 -0.96 12.35
C ILE A 192 -10.62 0.09 13.43
N VAL A 193 -11.64 0.35 14.25
CA VAL A 193 -11.63 1.39 15.29
C VAL A 193 -11.43 0.79 16.67
N TYR A 194 -12.05 -0.35 16.93
CA TYR A 194 -12.07 -1.00 18.24
C TYR A 194 -12.23 -2.51 18.06
N ASP A 195 -12.00 -3.25 19.13
CA ASP A 195 -12.24 -4.70 19.18
C ASP A 195 -12.62 -5.14 20.60
N ASP A 196 -13.19 -6.34 20.70
CA ASP A 196 -13.37 -7.03 21.98
C ASP A 196 -12.91 -8.48 21.86
N ALA A 197 -13.30 -9.35 22.80
CA ALA A 197 -12.89 -10.76 22.75
C ALA A 197 -13.41 -11.51 21.51
N GLU A 198 -14.48 -11.05 20.86
CA GLU A 198 -15.17 -11.79 19.80
C GLU A 198 -15.17 -11.07 18.45
N ALA A 199 -15.12 -9.74 18.44
CA ALA A 199 -15.38 -8.94 17.25
C ALA A 199 -14.43 -7.77 17.04
N LEU A 200 -14.32 -7.39 15.78
CA LEU A 200 -13.77 -6.12 15.30
C LEU A 200 -14.92 -5.15 15.03
N TYR A 201 -14.69 -3.88 15.34
CA TYR A 201 -15.61 -2.78 15.08
C TYR A 201 -15.02 -1.88 14.00
N VAL A 202 -15.65 -1.88 12.83
CA VAL A 202 -15.10 -1.32 11.60
C VAL A 202 -15.96 -0.18 11.12
N ASP A 203 -15.39 1.01 10.98
CA ASP A 203 -16.09 2.12 10.31
C ASP A 203 -16.52 1.67 8.91
N ALA A 204 -17.76 2.00 8.54
CA ALA A 204 -18.34 1.52 7.30
C ALA A 204 -19.18 2.58 6.59
N MET A 205 -19.15 2.56 5.27
CA MET A 205 -19.94 3.41 4.38
C MET A 205 -21.07 2.60 3.74
N GLY A 206 -22.32 3.04 3.91
CA GLY A 206 -23.49 2.37 3.38
C GLY A 206 -24.39 3.28 2.55
N LYS A 207 -25.36 2.68 1.83
CA LYS A 207 -26.39 3.42 1.06
C LYS A 207 -27.21 4.36 1.97
N ASP A 208 -27.48 3.91 3.20
CA ASP A 208 -28.12 4.71 4.24
C ASP A 208 -27.10 5.19 5.29
N TYR A 209 -26.15 6.01 4.83
CA TYR A 209 -25.17 6.67 5.70
C TYR A 209 -25.80 7.61 6.72
N LYS A 210 -27.12 7.82 6.72
CA LYS A 210 -27.83 8.60 7.74
C LYS A 210 -28.10 7.76 8.98
N THR A 211 -28.29 6.46 8.84
CA THR A 211 -28.68 5.55 9.92
C THR A 211 -27.50 4.75 10.47
N TYR A 212 -26.65 4.22 9.61
CA TYR A 212 -25.54 3.34 9.99
C TYR A 212 -24.18 3.99 9.71
N ALA A 213 -23.17 3.59 10.48
CA ALA A 213 -21.81 4.12 10.31
C ALA A 213 -20.69 3.13 10.65
N MET A 214 -21.02 1.90 11.07
CA MET A 214 -20.04 0.92 11.53
C MET A 214 -20.58 -0.49 11.33
N MET A 215 -19.69 -1.45 11.18
CA MET A 215 -20.00 -2.88 11.17
C MET A 215 -19.29 -3.61 12.31
N LYS A 216 -19.98 -4.56 12.92
CA LYS A 216 -19.41 -5.59 13.79
C LYS A 216 -19.00 -6.78 12.93
N ILE A 217 -17.74 -7.19 13.02
CA ILE A 217 -17.19 -8.33 12.29
C ILE A 217 -16.66 -9.35 13.29
N ASP A 218 -17.18 -10.56 13.28
CA ASP A 218 -16.65 -11.67 14.09
C ASP A 218 -15.18 -11.96 13.72
N LYS A 219 -14.30 -12.06 14.72
CA LYS A 219 -12.86 -12.27 14.52
C LYS A 219 -12.53 -13.60 13.84
N LYS A 220 -13.44 -14.57 13.84
CA LYS A 220 -13.25 -15.83 13.10
C LYS A 220 -13.52 -15.66 11.60
N LEU A 221 -14.13 -14.56 11.18
CA LEU A 221 -14.44 -14.21 9.79
C LEU A 221 -15.36 -15.24 9.10
N GLN A 222 -16.27 -15.84 9.87
CA GLN A 222 -17.17 -16.90 9.38
C GLN A 222 -18.61 -16.44 9.18
N THR A 223 -19.01 -15.37 9.86
CA THR A 223 -20.37 -14.84 9.82
C THR A 223 -20.45 -13.59 8.95
N LYS A 224 -21.69 -13.23 8.58
CA LYS A 224 -21.97 -11.96 7.91
C LYS A 224 -21.76 -10.81 8.91
N PRO A 225 -21.10 -9.71 8.51
CA PRO A 225 -21.00 -8.50 9.33
C PRO A 225 -22.36 -7.91 9.68
N GLU A 226 -22.47 -7.35 10.87
CA GLU A 226 -23.70 -6.74 11.38
C GLU A 226 -23.57 -5.22 11.41
N TRP A 227 -24.55 -4.50 10.86
CA TRP A 227 -24.57 -3.04 10.89
C TRP A 227 -24.84 -2.49 12.30
N ILE A 228 -24.12 -1.43 12.66
CA ILE A 228 -24.27 -0.68 13.91
C ILE A 228 -24.76 0.73 13.59
N GLU A 229 -25.81 1.14 14.29
CA GLU A 229 -26.40 2.48 14.18
C GLU A 229 -25.44 3.57 14.66
N LYS A 230 -25.60 4.79 14.16
CA LYS A 230 -24.69 5.91 14.44
C LYS A 230 -24.45 6.22 15.90
N GLU A 231 -25.49 6.23 16.72
CA GLU A 231 -25.36 6.56 18.14
C GLU A 231 -24.49 5.53 18.86
N GLN A 232 -24.74 4.24 18.61
CA GLN A 232 -23.94 3.15 19.15
C GLN A 232 -22.51 3.17 18.61
N ALA A 233 -22.33 3.43 17.31
CA ALA A 233 -21.02 3.58 16.69
C ALA A 233 -20.23 4.75 17.31
N GLN A 234 -20.90 5.86 17.64
CA GLN A 234 -20.26 6.99 18.31
C GLN A 234 -19.82 6.62 19.73
N ASN A 235 -20.66 5.92 20.49
CA ASN A 235 -20.28 5.43 21.82
C ASN A 235 -19.04 4.52 21.76
N ILE A 236 -18.91 3.69 20.72
CA ILE A 236 -17.73 2.84 20.50
C ILE A 236 -16.50 3.69 20.18
N ARG A 237 -16.63 4.71 19.31
CA ARG A 237 -15.52 5.64 19.00
C ARG A 237 -15.08 6.43 20.23
N ASP A 238 -16.02 6.90 21.04
CA ASP A 238 -15.73 7.64 22.27
C ASP A 238 -15.00 6.74 23.27
N LYS A 239 -15.43 5.47 23.41
CA LYS A 239 -14.74 4.47 24.21
C LYS A 239 -13.33 4.19 23.68
N ALA A 240 -13.17 4.01 22.38
CA ALA A 240 -11.87 3.81 21.73
C ALA A 240 -10.91 4.98 22.02
N ALA A 241 -11.41 6.23 21.93
CA ALA A 241 -10.63 7.42 22.22
C ALA A 241 -10.23 7.50 23.71
N GLN A 242 -11.14 7.14 24.63
CA GLN A 242 -10.85 7.08 26.06
C GLN A 242 -9.78 6.03 26.39
N ASP A 243 -9.91 4.82 25.84
CA ASP A 243 -8.96 3.73 26.07
C ASP A 243 -7.57 4.06 25.47
N ALA A 244 -7.53 4.69 24.28
CA ALA A 244 -6.29 5.16 23.68
C ALA A 244 -5.59 6.24 24.53
N GLN A 245 -6.34 7.19 25.09
CA GLN A 245 -5.78 8.23 25.97
C GLN A 245 -5.21 7.67 27.27
N ALA A 246 -5.82 6.63 27.83
CA ALA A 246 -5.32 5.99 29.06
C ALA A 246 -3.95 5.32 28.87
N GLY A 247 -3.59 4.94 27.63
CA GLY A 247 -2.30 4.36 27.28
C GLY A 247 -1.26 5.33 26.72
N ALA A 248 -1.59 6.61 26.57
CA ALA A 248 -0.78 7.56 25.81
C ALA A 248 0.41 8.13 26.63
N TYR A 249 1.63 7.76 26.24
CA TYR A 249 2.88 8.33 26.76
C TYR A 249 3.22 9.66 26.04
N GLU A 250 2.29 10.62 26.10
CA GLU A 250 2.44 11.89 25.39
C GLU A 250 3.42 12.84 26.08
N GLY A 251 4.26 13.48 25.26
CA GLY A 251 5.16 14.52 25.74
C GLY A 251 4.41 15.81 26.09
N LYS A 252 4.85 16.49 27.14
CA LYS A 252 4.31 17.76 27.62
C LYS A 252 4.87 18.92 26.80
N LYS A 253 4.02 19.88 26.42
CA LYS A 253 4.51 21.13 25.80
C LYS A 253 5.35 21.91 26.80
N VAL A 254 6.52 22.37 26.36
CA VAL A 254 7.44 23.20 27.16
C VAL A 254 7.91 24.41 26.36
N ALA A 255 8.24 25.48 27.05
CA ALA A 255 8.77 26.69 26.42
C ALA A 255 10.25 26.52 26.09
N ILE A 256 10.64 26.87 24.87
CA ILE A 256 12.04 26.99 24.45
C ILE A 256 12.36 28.46 24.33
N GLU A 257 13.39 28.89 25.04
CA GLU A 257 13.82 30.27 25.06
C GLU A 257 14.80 30.53 23.90
N ARG A 258 14.71 31.73 23.31
CA ARG A 258 15.66 32.22 22.32
C ARG A 258 16.46 33.36 22.92
N VAL A 259 17.76 33.14 23.13
CA VAL A 259 18.71 34.16 23.61
C VAL A 259 19.62 34.53 22.45
N GLY A 260 19.31 35.62 21.75
CA GLY A 260 19.98 36.00 20.51
C GLY A 260 19.71 34.95 19.41
N ASN A 261 20.75 34.21 19.01
CA ASN A 261 20.65 33.11 18.05
C ASN A 261 20.67 31.73 18.72
N SER A 262 20.89 31.66 20.02
CA SER A 262 20.94 30.40 20.77
C SER A 262 19.54 30.01 21.24
N LEU A 263 19.26 28.71 21.22
CA LEU A 263 18.09 28.11 21.85
C LEU A 263 18.47 27.54 23.22
N THR A 264 17.64 27.81 24.23
CA THR A 264 17.85 27.36 25.60
C THR A 264 16.59 26.74 26.20
N TYR A 265 16.78 25.81 27.14
CA TYR A 265 15.71 25.22 27.94
C TYR A 265 16.21 24.95 29.36
N GLU A 266 15.58 25.54 30.38
CA GLU A 266 15.96 25.37 31.79
C GLU A 266 17.48 25.55 32.07
N GLY A 267 18.11 26.51 31.37
CA GLY A 267 19.55 26.78 31.47
C GLY A 267 20.45 25.89 30.60
N PHE A 268 19.93 24.85 29.96
CA PHE A 268 20.66 24.08 28.95
C PHE A 268 20.76 24.83 27.63
N GLN A 269 21.95 24.85 27.03
CA GLN A 269 22.16 25.34 25.66
C GLN A 269 21.88 24.21 24.66
N LEU A 270 20.85 24.37 23.85
CA LEU A 270 20.37 23.36 22.90
C LEU A 270 21.12 23.45 21.56
N GLY A 271 21.57 24.65 21.19
CA GLY A 271 22.29 24.92 19.97
C GLY A 271 21.91 26.26 19.35
N GLU A 272 22.52 26.57 18.21
CA GLU A 272 22.26 27.80 17.47
C GLU A 272 21.18 27.61 16.39
N LEU A 273 20.48 28.69 16.09
CA LEU A 273 19.65 28.82 14.89
C LEU A 273 20.53 28.78 13.64
N ARG A 274 20.11 28.00 12.65
CA ARG A 274 20.72 27.99 11.31
C ARG A 274 20.50 29.35 10.63
N LYS A 275 21.32 29.68 9.64
CA LYS A 275 21.26 30.97 8.95
C LYS A 275 19.87 31.24 8.37
N GLU A 276 19.22 30.22 7.82
CA GLU A 276 17.87 30.26 7.28
C GLU A 276 16.77 30.44 8.35
N GLU A 277 17.05 30.16 9.62
CA GLU A 277 16.12 30.30 10.76
C GLU A 277 16.23 31.66 11.46
N GLN A 278 17.31 32.39 11.23
CA GLN A 278 17.58 33.66 11.92
C GLN A 278 16.72 34.83 11.41
N GLY A 279 16.23 34.74 10.16
CA GLY A 279 15.46 35.79 9.50
C GLY A 279 13.94 35.69 9.66
N ILE A 280 13.24 36.40 8.78
CA ILE A 280 11.80 36.28 8.55
C ILE A 280 11.57 35.68 7.18
N LEU A 281 10.54 34.85 7.03
CA LEU A 281 10.16 34.28 5.75
C LEU A 281 8.92 35.02 5.23
N GLY A 282 9.13 36.02 4.37
CA GLY A 282 8.09 37.01 4.06
C GLY A 282 7.69 37.74 5.34
N ASP A 283 6.40 37.72 5.68
CA ASP A 283 5.86 38.29 6.93
C ASP A 283 5.81 37.29 8.09
N THR A 284 6.35 36.08 7.90
CA THR A 284 6.25 34.98 8.88
C THR A 284 7.48 34.93 9.77
N LYS A 285 7.25 34.93 11.09
CA LYS A 285 8.31 34.74 12.11
C LYS A 285 8.50 33.27 12.42
N LEU A 286 9.75 32.89 12.71
CA LEU A 286 10.10 31.57 13.19
C LEU A 286 9.32 31.25 14.48
N GLN A 287 8.66 30.09 14.50
CA GLN A 287 8.07 29.49 15.69
C GLN A 287 9.00 28.40 16.23
N ILE A 288 9.01 28.27 17.55
CA ILE A 288 9.82 27.29 18.27
C ILE A 288 8.88 26.57 19.24
N GLU A 289 8.75 25.27 19.09
CA GLU A 289 7.94 24.43 19.97
C GLU A 289 8.81 23.41 20.68
N GLY A 290 8.63 23.30 22.00
CA GLY A 290 9.27 22.27 22.83
C GLY A 290 8.27 21.20 23.22
N THR A 291 8.68 19.93 23.18
CA THR A 291 7.95 18.80 23.76
C THR A 291 8.89 17.98 24.63
N LEU A 292 8.56 17.87 25.92
CA LEU A 292 9.32 17.11 26.92
C LEU A 292 8.63 15.78 27.25
N TYR A 293 9.37 14.70 27.13
CA TYR A 293 8.96 13.36 27.54
C TYR A 293 9.72 13.03 28.83
N GLU A 294 8.98 12.93 29.94
CA GLU A 294 9.55 12.49 31.22
C GLU A 294 9.57 10.97 31.24
N ILE A 295 10.77 10.38 31.28
CA ILE A 295 10.93 8.92 31.28
C ILE A 295 10.96 8.41 32.73
N ASP A 296 11.83 8.99 33.54
CA ASP A 296 11.96 8.74 34.97
C ASP A 296 12.68 9.92 35.66
N SER A 297 13.08 9.74 36.92
CA SER A 297 13.76 10.79 37.70
C SER A 297 15.13 11.18 37.14
N LYS A 298 15.74 10.37 36.28
CA LYS A 298 17.09 10.58 35.74
C LYS A 298 17.08 10.92 34.25
N ARG A 299 16.11 10.41 33.50
CA ARG A 299 16.08 10.47 32.04
C ARG A 299 14.89 11.28 31.55
N LYS A 300 15.14 12.20 30.62
CA LYS A 300 14.11 12.93 29.86
C LYS A 300 14.51 12.99 28.39
N LEU A 301 13.53 13.11 27.51
CA LEU A 301 13.74 13.48 26.10
C LEU A 301 13.11 14.82 25.83
N LEU A 302 13.83 15.69 25.13
CA LEU A 302 13.34 16.99 24.69
C LEU A 302 13.39 17.05 23.17
N ALA A 303 12.22 17.15 22.54
CA ALA A 303 12.08 17.44 21.12
C ALA A 303 11.83 18.93 20.92
N VAL A 304 12.62 19.56 20.05
CA VAL A 304 12.50 20.98 19.69
C VAL A 304 12.20 21.08 18.21
N TYR A 305 11.11 21.75 17.88
CA TYR A 305 10.69 21.97 16.50
C TYR A 305 10.82 23.44 16.15
N THR A 306 11.63 23.75 15.14
CA THR A 306 11.74 25.10 14.58
C THR A 306 11.10 25.11 13.21
N TYR A 307 10.19 26.05 12.96
CA TYR A 307 9.50 26.15 11.67
C TYR A 307 8.93 27.54 11.41
N PHE A 308 8.69 27.86 10.15
CA PHE A 308 7.86 28.99 9.75
C PHE A 308 6.42 28.48 9.54
N PRO A 309 5.39 29.03 10.22
CA PRO A 309 4.00 28.57 10.12
C PRO A 309 3.35 28.99 8.80
N ILE A 310 3.88 28.48 7.69
CA ILE A 310 3.33 28.66 6.37
C ILE A 310 2.44 27.48 6.01
N ALA A 311 1.30 27.76 5.37
CA ALA A 311 0.38 26.74 4.92
C ALA A 311 0.97 26.00 3.72
N VAL A 312 1.55 24.84 3.97
CA VAL A 312 2.09 23.92 2.95
C VAL A 312 1.61 22.50 3.20
N ILE A 313 1.72 21.66 2.18
CA ILE A 313 1.50 20.22 2.31
C ILE A 313 2.86 19.61 2.74
N GLY A 314 2.88 18.90 3.87
CA GLY A 314 4.10 18.37 4.46
C GLY A 314 4.82 19.35 5.40
N PRO A 315 6.08 19.06 5.80
CA PRO A 315 6.86 19.94 6.66
C PRO A 315 7.08 21.31 6.01
N PRO A 316 6.94 22.42 6.77
CA PRO A 316 7.31 23.74 6.30
C PRO A 316 8.77 23.78 5.80
N PRO A 317 9.05 24.55 4.73
CA PRO A 317 10.41 24.84 4.30
C PRO A 317 11.29 25.31 5.45
N SER A 318 12.54 24.84 5.46
CA SER A 318 13.52 25.14 6.50
C SER A 318 13.10 24.74 7.91
N SER A 319 12.05 23.93 8.09
CA SER A 319 11.74 23.36 9.40
C SER A 319 12.74 22.26 9.78
N ARG A 320 12.93 22.03 11.08
CA ARG A 320 13.66 20.87 11.59
C ARG A 320 13.17 20.46 12.96
N TYR A 321 13.30 19.17 13.25
CA TYR A 321 13.27 18.65 14.60
C TYR A 321 14.69 18.46 15.11
N GLN A 322 14.87 18.71 16.40
CA GLN A 322 16.08 18.42 17.14
C GLN A 322 15.67 17.61 18.37
N LEU A 323 16.34 16.48 18.60
CA LEU A 323 16.08 15.64 19.76
C LEU A 323 17.28 15.69 20.70
N PHE A 324 16.99 15.81 22.00
CA PHE A 324 17.99 15.81 23.06
C PHE A 324 17.58 14.83 24.15
N ALA A 325 18.57 14.11 24.69
CA ALA A 325 18.43 13.33 25.91
C ALA A 325 19.00 14.13 27.08
N ILE A 326 18.24 14.27 28.16
CA ILE A 326 18.71 14.83 29.43
C ILE A 326 18.86 13.67 30.39
N ILE A 327 20.11 13.32 30.72
CA ILE A 327 20.46 12.16 31.54
C ILE A 327 21.23 12.64 32.77
N ASP A 328 20.69 12.43 33.97
CA ASP A 328 21.26 12.90 35.24
C ASP A 328 21.64 14.39 35.21
N GLY A 329 20.77 15.21 34.60
CA GLY A 329 20.99 16.65 34.45
C GLY A 329 22.03 17.04 33.40
N GLN A 330 22.48 16.12 32.54
CA GLN A 330 23.37 16.42 31.41
C GLN A 330 22.61 16.30 30.09
N LEU A 331 22.70 17.34 29.26
CA LEU A 331 22.12 17.37 27.91
C LEU A 331 23.04 16.65 26.91
N ARG A 332 22.47 15.77 26.08
CA ARG A 332 23.14 15.07 24.97
C ARG A 332 22.28 15.19 23.70
N PRO A 333 22.80 15.70 22.58
CA PRO A 333 22.05 15.73 21.32
C PRO A 333 21.90 14.31 20.75
N VAL A 334 20.75 14.04 20.14
CA VAL A 334 20.43 12.79 19.44
C VAL A 334 20.32 13.11 17.95
N THR A 335 21.42 12.95 17.22
CA THR A 335 21.57 13.52 15.87
C THR A 335 20.99 12.66 14.76
N ASN A 336 20.72 11.38 15.00
CA ASN A 336 20.19 10.43 14.02
C ASN A 336 18.67 10.21 14.12
N TYR A 337 17.97 10.91 15.01
CA TYR A 337 16.51 10.89 15.11
C TYR A 337 15.94 12.24 14.70
N LEU A 338 15.65 12.41 13.40
CA LEU A 338 15.40 13.71 12.75
C LEU A 338 13.94 14.17 12.78
N TYR A 339 13.10 13.56 13.61
CA TYR A 339 11.67 13.87 13.74
C TYR A 339 11.24 13.94 15.20
N LYS A 340 10.06 14.50 15.47
CA LYS A 340 9.44 14.40 16.79
C LYS A 340 8.99 12.94 17.05
N PRO A 341 9.36 12.34 18.19
CA PRO A 341 8.80 11.06 18.62
C PRO A 341 7.28 11.13 18.75
N GLN A 342 6.57 10.13 18.25
CA GLN A 342 5.13 9.98 18.49
C GLN A 342 4.88 9.15 19.74
N HIS A 343 5.75 8.18 20.01
CA HIS A 343 5.64 7.26 21.13
C HIS A 343 6.95 7.17 21.89
N VAL A 344 6.89 7.30 23.21
CA VAL A 344 8.03 7.09 24.12
C VAL A 344 7.56 6.15 25.23
N VAL A 345 7.81 4.85 25.06
CA VAL A 345 7.23 3.80 25.91
C VAL A 345 8.30 3.11 26.73
N LYS A 346 8.10 3.07 28.05
CA LYS A 346 9.02 2.41 28.99
C LYS A 346 8.75 0.90 29.03
N ASN A 347 9.82 0.12 28.94
CA ASN A 347 9.83 -1.32 29.11
C ASN A 347 10.00 -1.72 30.59
N THR A 348 9.64 -2.95 30.93
CA THR A 348 9.77 -3.50 32.29
C THR A 348 11.21 -3.61 32.77
N ASP A 349 12.16 -3.83 31.85
CA ASP A 349 13.60 -3.83 32.12
C ASP A 349 14.20 -2.42 32.32
N GLY A 350 13.39 -1.38 32.16
CA GLY A 350 13.79 0.02 32.28
C GLY A 350 14.36 0.65 30.99
N SER A 351 14.52 -0.11 29.90
CA SER A 351 14.76 0.46 28.58
C SER A 351 13.51 1.20 28.06
N VAL A 352 13.66 1.98 26.99
CA VAL A 352 12.57 2.80 26.44
C VAL A 352 12.57 2.73 24.92
N TRP A 353 11.41 2.40 24.36
CA TRP A 353 11.15 2.55 22.93
C TRP A 353 10.82 4.00 22.59
N ILE A 354 11.47 4.52 21.55
CA ILE A 354 11.20 5.84 20.98
C ILE A 354 10.82 5.61 19.53
N ALA A 355 9.57 5.90 19.17
CA ALA A 355 9.05 5.52 17.88
C ALA A 355 8.20 6.61 17.21
N ARG A 356 8.12 6.50 15.89
CA ARG A 356 7.29 7.31 15.01
C ARG A 356 6.92 6.49 13.77
N ASP A 357 5.66 6.56 13.38
CA ASP A 357 5.22 6.04 12.09
C ASP A 357 5.67 6.89 10.90
N ARG A 358 5.73 6.25 9.73
CA ARG A 358 5.98 6.93 8.46
C ARG A 358 5.02 8.11 8.31
N MET A 359 5.56 9.25 7.93
CA MET A 359 4.79 10.47 7.69
C MET A 359 4.18 10.42 6.28
N PRO A 360 2.84 10.40 6.16
CA PRO A 360 2.19 10.40 4.84
C PRO A 360 2.33 11.77 4.15
N PHE A 361 2.34 11.76 2.82
CA PHE A 361 2.32 12.90 1.93
C PHE A 361 1.48 12.59 0.69
N ARG A 362 0.22 13.01 0.68
CA ARG A 362 -0.74 12.62 -0.38
C ARG A 362 -0.76 11.08 -0.51
N ASP A 363 -0.41 10.55 -1.67
CA ASP A 363 -0.32 9.10 -1.92
C ASP A 363 1.05 8.50 -1.54
N PHE A 364 2.02 9.32 -1.15
CA PHE A 364 3.41 8.92 -0.86
C PHE A 364 3.73 9.01 0.63
N TYR A 365 4.95 8.64 0.99
CA TYR A 365 5.51 8.86 2.33
C TYR A 365 6.79 9.70 2.27
N PHE A 366 7.12 10.36 3.37
CA PHE A 366 8.45 10.93 3.54
C PHE A 366 9.44 9.82 3.87
N ARG A 367 10.46 9.66 3.04
CA ARG A 367 11.55 8.70 3.25
C ARG A 367 12.26 8.97 4.57
N GLY A 368 12.52 7.92 5.34
CA GLY A 368 13.26 8.00 6.60
C GLY A 368 12.48 8.64 7.74
N SER A 369 11.16 8.71 7.62
CA SER A 369 10.29 9.28 8.65
C SER A 369 9.74 8.23 9.62
N GLY A 370 9.67 6.96 9.21
CA GLY A 370 9.36 5.83 10.09
C GLY A 370 10.60 5.46 10.90
N LEU A 371 10.63 5.85 12.17
CA LEU A 371 11.80 5.72 13.03
C LEU A 371 11.49 4.88 14.25
N LEU A 372 12.43 3.99 14.58
CA LEU A 372 12.43 3.24 15.83
C LEU A 372 13.80 3.33 16.48
N ALA A 373 13.85 3.74 17.74
CA ALA A 373 15.05 3.76 18.55
C ALA A 373 14.80 3.14 19.91
N LEU A 374 15.87 2.63 20.52
CA LEU A 374 15.87 2.11 21.88
C LEU A 374 16.83 2.93 22.74
N MET A 375 16.34 3.45 23.86
CA MET A 375 17.16 3.99 24.94
C MET A 375 17.41 2.92 26.01
N ASP A 376 18.67 2.62 26.31
CA ASP A 376 19.01 1.72 27.41
C ASP A 376 18.84 2.39 28.80
N ILE A 377 19.03 1.61 29.87
CA ILE A 377 18.93 2.08 31.26
C ILE A 377 19.93 3.21 31.60
N ASN A 378 21.01 3.35 30.82
CA ASN A 378 22.05 4.37 31.01
C ASN A 378 21.80 5.62 30.16
N GLY A 379 20.73 5.64 29.35
CA GLY A 379 20.39 6.75 28.48
C GLY A 379 21.07 6.71 27.11
N ASN A 380 21.75 5.62 26.73
CA ASN A 380 22.31 5.47 25.40
C ASN A 380 21.19 5.13 24.41
N ILE A 381 21.10 5.87 23.32
CA ILE A 381 20.07 5.70 22.30
C ILE A 381 20.68 5.03 21.07
N ARG A 382 20.06 3.97 20.59
CA ARG A 382 20.42 3.27 19.35
C ARG A 382 19.25 3.32 18.38
N LEU A 383 19.50 3.75 17.15
CA LEU A 383 18.50 3.78 16.09
C LEU A 383 18.44 2.41 15.41
N ALA A 384 17.27 1.77 15.43
CA ALA A 384 17.06 0.46 14.82
C ALA A 384 17.20 0.51 13.29
N ASN A 385 16.79 1.62 12.65
CA ASN A 385 16.96 1.87 11.22
C ASN A 385 18.43 1.68 10.77
N GLU A 386 19.37 2.27 11.50
CA GLU A 386 20.81 2.11 11.25
C GLU A 386 21.28 0.67 11.53
N VAL A 387 20.85 0.07 12.64
CA VAL A 387 21.27 -1.28 13.05
C VAL A 387 20.85 -2.35 12.04
N TRP A 388 19.66 -2.22 11.44
CA TRP A 388 19.12 -3.20 10.50
C TRP A 388 19.34 -2.84 9.02
N ASN A 389 19.93 -1.66 8.77
CA ASN A 389 19.99 -1.05 7.44
C ASN A 389 18.61 -1.01 6.78
N GLU A 390 17.65 -0.40 7.46
CA GLU A 390 16.25 -0.25 7.03
C GLU A 390 15.87 1.24 7.00
N GLN A 391 15.39 1.70 5.85
CA GLN A 391 15.09 3.12 5.63
C GLN A 391 13.95 3.61 6.52
N ASP A 392 12.86 2.86 6.58
CA ASP A 392 11.67 3.18 7.35
C ASP A 392 11.24 1.96 8.16
N ILE A 393 10.78 2.19 9.39
CA ILE A 393 10.25 1.16 10.28
C ILE A 393 8.91 1.67 10.82
N SER A 394 7.86 0.86 10.74
CA SER A 394 6.57 1.18 11.36
C SER A 394 6.32 0.23 12.52
N PRO A 395 6.26 0.70 13.76
CA PRO A 395 5.77 -0.12 14.85
C PRO A 395 4.25 -0.35 14.73
N LEU A 396 3.78 -1.52 15.14
CA LEU A 396 2.37 -1.89 15.08
C LEU A 396 1.71 -1.79 16.46
N GLY A 397 0.39 -1.55 16.46
CA GLY A 397 -0.45 -1.57 17.66
C GLY A 397 -0.54 -0.23 18.40
N PHE A 398 0.23 0.79 18.01
CA PHE A 398 0.14 2.12 18.62
C PHE A 398 -1.17 2.86 18.36
N ASN A 399 -1.91 2.43 17.34
CA ASN A 399 -3.25 2.89 17.00
C ASN A 399 -4.36 1.98 17.57
N SER A 400 -4.02 0.96 18.35
CA SER A 400 -4.96 -0.04 18.85
C SER A 400 -5.36 0.29 20.30
N PRO A 401 -6.61 0.72 20.54
CA PRO A 401 -7.00 1.28 21.84
C PRO A 401 -7.07 0.25 22.97
N THR A 402 -7.21 -1.03 22.65
CA THR A 402 -7.52 -2.11 23.60
C THR A 402 -6.28 -2.88 24.08
N ARG A 403 -5.11 -2.63 23.48
CA ARG A 403 -3.89 -3.39 23.75
C ARG A 403 -2.69 -2.46 23.89
N ASN A 404 -1.86 -2.72 24.89
CA ASN A 404 -0.53 -2.11 24.92
C ASN A 404 0.30 -2.63 23.74
N PRO A 405 0.85 -1.76 22.88
CA PRO A 405 1.68 -2.19 21.75
C PRO A 405 2.92 -2.97 22.19
N VAL A 406 3.43 -2.69 23.41
CA VAL A 406 4.61 -3.32 24.00
C VAL A 406 4.20 -4.50 24.87
N GLU A 407 4.81 -5.67 24.61
CA GLU A 407 4.63 -6.87 25.41
C GLU A 407 5.27 -6.75 26.81
N PRO A 408 4.89 -7.59 27.79
CA PRO A 408 5.45 -7.53 29.14
C PRO A 408 6.98 -7.65 29.22
N ASP A 409 7.61 -8.31 28.25
CA ASP A 409 9.07 -8.45 28.13
C ASP A 409 9.72 -7.35 27.25
N GLY A 410 8.97 -6.31 26.91
CA GLY A 410 9.43 -5.19 26.10
C GLY A 410 9.42 -5.45 24.59
N ARG A 411 8.90 -6.59 24.12
CA ARG A 411 8.81 -6.84 22.67
C ARG A 411 7.82 -5.90 21.97
N LEU A 412 8.14 -5.56 20.73
CA LEU A 412 7.25 -4.88 19.79
C LEU A 412 7.05 -5.73 18.53
N ILE A 413 5.96 -5.47 17.81
CA ILE A 413 5.83 -5.86 16.41
C ILE A 413 6.13 -4.66 15.54
N VAL A 414 6.90 -4.87 14.47
CA VAL A 414 7.25 -3.84 13.49
C VAL A 414 7.06 -4.36 12.07
N ARG A 415 6.77 -3.46 11.13
CA ARG A 415 6.93 -3.67 9.69
C ARG A 415 8.27 -3.11 9.25
N LEU A 416 9.02 -3.93 8.52
CA LEU A 416 10.16 -3.50 7.70
C LEU A 416 9.71 -3.51 6.23
N TYR A 417 10.22 -2.59 5.43
CA TYR A 417 9.81 -2.40 4.03
C TYR A 417 10.85 -2.94 3.03
N GLY A 418 11.95 -3.49 3.53
CA GLY A 418 13.03 -4.05 2.70
C GLY A 418 13.84 -3.01 1.95
N LYS A 419 13.82 -1.75 2.40
CA LYS A 419 14.55 -0.65 1.76
C LYS A 419 15.80 -0.32 2.56
N SER A 420 16.95 -0.24 1.88
CA SER A 420 18.22 0.08 2.54
C SER A 420 18.21 1.50 3.11
N TYR A 421 18.81 1.67 4.29
CA TYR A 421 18.91 2.96 4.95
C TYR A 421 19.81 3.92 4.17
N THR A 422 19.32 5.13 3.95
CA THR A 422 20.06 6.25 3.37
C THR A 422 19.82 7.52 4.20
N ASN A 423 20.75 8.47 4.10
CA ASN A 423 20.59 9.81 4.68
C ASN A 423 19.71 10.73 3.82
N GLU A 424 19.16 10.22 2.72
CA GLU A 424 18.29 10.99 1.84
C GLU A 424 16.93 11.16 2.50
N LEU A 425 16.52 12.41 2.65
CA LEU A 425 15.20 12.79 3.16
C LEU A 425 14.40 13.41 2.01
N GLY A 426 13.09 13.19 2.00
CA GLY A 426 12.21 13.75 0.99
C GLY A 426 10.98 12.88 0.76
N ILE A 427 10.21 13.20 -0.28
CA ILE A 427 9.09 12.36 -0.71
C ILE A 427 9.68 11.12 -1.38
N ASP A 428 9.21 9.94 -1.00
CA ASP A 428 9.58 8.68 -1.62
C ASP A 428 8.64 8.40 -2.82
N PRO A 429 9.08 8.61 -4.08
CA PRO A 429 8.22 8.46 -5.26
C PRO A 429 7.91 7.00 -5.59
N SER A 430 8.57 6.05 -4.91
CA SER A 430 8.34 4.62 -5.11
C SER A 430 7.21 4.07 -4.23
N THR A 431 6.71 4.86 -3.29
CA THR A 431 5.54 4.53 -2.47
C THR A 431 4.24 4.96 -3.13
N GLY A 432 3.10 4.40 -2.70
CA GLY A 432 1.78 4.87 -3.13
C GLY A 432 1.19 4.24 -4.39
N LEU A 433 -0.08 4.57 -4.65
CA LEU A 433 -0.89 4.04 -5.76
C LEU A 433 -0.36 4.41 -7.15
N ASN A 434 0.38 5.53 -7.26
CA ASN A 434 0.93 6.05 -8.53
C ASN A 434 2.47 6.03 -8.56
N SER A 435 3.09 5.05 -7.90
CA SER A 435 4.55 4.90 -7.84
C SER A 435 5.20 5.04 -9.22
N LEU A 436 6.09 6.03 -9.37
CA LEU A 436 6.72 6.39 -10.65
C LEU A 436 8.05 5.66 -10.87
N THR A 437 8.53 4.94 -9.86
CA THR A 437 9.86 4.33 -9.84
C THR A 437 9.84 3.01 -9.10
N SER A 438 10.40 1.97 -9.70
CA SER A 438 10.70 0.71 -9.01
C SER A 438 11.99 0.88 -8.20
N GLU A 439 11.92 1.42 -6.98
CA GLU A 439 13.04 1.21 -6.05
C GLU A 439 13.16 -0.29 -5.77
N LEU A 440 14.39 -0.77 -5.68
CA LEU A 440 14.66 -2.16 -5.36
C LEU A 440 14.30 -2.41 -3.89
N ILE A 441 13.15 -3.02 -3.68
CA ILE A 441 12.73 -3.61 -2.41
C ILE A 441 13.43 -4.96 -2.29
N ASP A 442 14.05 -5.24 -1.15
CA ASP A 442 14.49 -6.59 -0.80
C ASP A 442 13.28 -7.39 -0.27
N PRO A 443 12.71 -8.31 -1.07
CA PRO A 443 11.51 -9.05 -0.69
C PRO A 443 11.77 -10.04 0.47
N GLN A 444 13.04 -10.33 0.77
CA GLN A 444 13.38 -11.16 1.92
C GLN A 444 13.35 -10.37 3.23
N LYS A 445 13.62 -9.06 3.17
CA LYS A 445 13.53 -8.17 4.32
C LYS A 445 12.14 -7.59 4.53
N ASP A 446 11.37 -7.32 3.48
CA ASP A 446 9.98 -6.86 3.62
C ASP A 446 9.15 -7.89 4.42
N GLY A 447 8.44 -7.43 5.45
CA GLY A 447 7.76 -8.32 6.38
C GLY A 447 7.35 -7.72 7.71
N LEU A 448 6.63 -8.54 8.46
CA LEU A 448 6.32 -8.30 9.88
C LEU A 448 7.34 -9.03 10.75
N TYR A 449 7.82 -8.34 11.79
CA TYR A 449 8.85 -8.83 12.69
C TYR A 449 8.47 -8.57 14.14
N GLU A 450 8.85 -9.50 15.01
CA GLU A 450 9.05 -9.20 16.43
C GLU A 450 10.43 -8.58 16.64
N VAL A 451 10.50 -7.60 17.54
CA VAL A 451 11.75 -7.02 18.01
C VAL A 451 11.80 -7.05 19.54
N LEU A 452 12.95 -7.49 20.07
CA LEU A 452 13.28 -7.44 21.50
C LEU A 452 13.99 -6.12 21.89
N PRO A 453 14.01 -5.72 23.17
CA PRO A 453 14.87 -4.64 23.69
C PRO A 453 16.39 -4.85 23.54
N THR A 454 16.82 -5.89 22.83
CA THR A 454 18.20 -6.10 22.37
C THR A 454 18.41 -5.66 20.91
N LEU A 455 17.34 -5.23 20.23
CA LEU A 455 17.25 -5.02 18.78
C LEU A 455 17.42 -6.30 17.95
N GLU A 456 17.21 -7.47 18.56
CA GLU A 456 17.11 -8.74 17.84
C GLU A 456 15.76 -8.85 17.12
N LEU A 457 15.80 -9.29 15.86
CA LEU A 457 14.63 -9.44 14.99
C LEU A 457 14.25 -10.91 14.82
N ARG A 458 12.93 -11.19 14.85
CA ARG A 458 12.35 -12.47 14.44
C ARG A 458 11.26 -12.24 13.41
N LYS A 459 11.46 -12.72 12.18
CA LYS A 459 10.44 -12.62 11.12
C LYS A 459 9.21 -13.45 11.48
N LEU A 460 8.03 -12.84 11.39
CA LEU A 460 6.74 -13.50 11.62
C LEU A 460 6.13 -13.96 10.30
N SER A 461 5.94 -13.02 9.37
CA SER A 461 5.23 -13.26 8.12
C SER A 461 5.72 -12.30 7.03
N LYS A 462 5.22 -12.50 5.81
CA LYS A 462 5.24 -11.45 4.79
C LYS A 462 4.39 -10.27 5.26
N ALA A 463 4.71 -9.08 4.75
CA ALA A 463 3.91 -7.90 5.00
C ALA A 463 2.72 -7.85 4.00
N PRO A 464 1.59 -7.26 4.41
CA PRO A 464 0.59 -6.78 3.46
C PRO A 464 1.18 -5.72 2.53
N ASP A 465 0.41 -5.36 1.51
CA ASP A 465 0.75 -4.26 0.62
C ASP A 465 1.06 -2.97 1.36
N ASP A 466 1.90 -2.17 0.72
CA ASP A 466 2.17 -0.81 1.18
C ASP A 466 0.89 0.03 1.14
N GLY A 467 0.71 0.86 2.16
CA GLY A 467 -0.47 1.73 2.29
C GLY A 467 -1.67 1.14 3.02
N LEU A 468 -1.64 -0.15 3.38
CA LEU A 468 -2.67 -0.71 4.27
C LEU A 468 -2.44 -0.34 5.73
N SER A 469 -3.53 0.08 6.39
CA SER A 469 -3.54 0.33 7.83
C SER A 469 -3.56 -0.99 8.59
N PHE A 470 -2.61 -1.14 9.51
CA PHE A 470 -2.58 -2.26 10.44
C PHE A 470 -3.44 -1.99 11.66
N TYR A 471 -4.11 -3.01 12.15
CA TYR A 471 -4.76 -3.02 13.45
C TYR A 471 -4.25 -4.22 14.24
N ARG A 472 -3.87 -4.01 15.50
CA ARG A 472 -3.45 -5.11 16.37
C ARG A 472 -4.50 -5.27 17.47
N ASP A 473 -5.21 -6.37 17.46
CA ASP A 473 -6.31 -6.57 18.38
C ASP A 473 -5.85 -6.85 19.83
N ASN A 474 -6.80 -7.00 20.75
CA ASN A 474 -6.54 -7.27 22.16
C ASN A 474 -5.81 -8.59 22.43
N GLU A 475 -5.90 -9.60 21.55
CA GLU A 475 -5.19 -10.88 21.64
C GLU A 475 -3.80 -10.82 20.99
N GLY A 476 -3.52 -9.78 20.22
CA GLY A 476 -2.25 -9.53 19.55
C GLY A 476 -2.24 -9.94 18.07
N ASP A 477 -3.38 -10.33 17.53
CA ASP A 477 -3.58 -10.64 16.11
C ASP A 477 -3.53 -9.38 15.25
N ILE A 478 -2.96 -9.51 14.05
CA ILE A 478 -2.70 -8.39 13.15
C ILE A 478 -3.67 -8.44 11.98
N TYR A 479 -4.43 -7.37 11.81
CA TYR A 479 -5.46 -7.25 10.80
C TYR A 479 -5.15 -6.12 9.81
N THR A 480 -5.60 -6.30 8.57
CA THR A 480 -5.72 -5.23 7.56
C THR A 480 -7.07 -5.33 6.86
N ILE A 481 -7.52 -4.19 6.33
CA ILE A 481 -8.68 -4.11 5.44
C ILE A 481 -8.22 -3.68 4.06
N GLN A 482 -8.57 -4.46 3.04
CA GLN A 482 -8.37 -4.08 1.66
C GLN A 482 -9.58 -3.28 1.16
N LEU A 483 -9.37 -2.00 0.90
CA LEU A 483 -10.46 -1.04 0.66
C LEU A 483 -11.14 -1.25 -0.69
N TYR A 484 -10.43 -1.72 -1.71
CA TYR A 484 -10.99 -1.91 -3.05
C TYR A 484 -11.81 -3.21 -3.20
N SER A 485 -11.80 -4.09 -2.20
CA SER A 485 -12.45 -5.42 -2.23
C SER A 485 -13.27 -5.75 -0.99
N ASN A 486 -13.22 -4.95 0.07
CA ASN A 486 -13.80 -5.27 1.38
C ASN A 486 -13.24 -6.58 1.99
N THR A 487 -11.97 -6.88 1.74
CA THR A 487 -11.29 -8.03 2.32
C THR A 487 -10.74 -7.69 3.70
N VAL A 488 -11.10 -8.46 4.72
CA VAL A 488 -10.41 -8.44 6.02
C VAL A 488 -9.43 -9.61 6.06
N THR A 489 -8.17 -9.32 6.38
CA THR A 489 -7.12 -10.32 6.54
C THR A 489 -6.55 -10.29 7.94
N ASN A 490 -6.58 -11.43 8.64
CA ASN A 490 -5.78 -11.71 9.83
C ASN A 490 -4.45 -12.36 9.40
N TRP A 491 -3.38 -11.60 9.52
CA TRP A 491 -2.02 -12.00 9.14
C TRP A 491 -1.39 -12.97 10.13
N THR A 492 -1.75 -12.91 11.41
CA THR A 492 -1.24 -13.81 12.44
C THR A 492 -1.77 -15.23 12.26
N GLN A 493 -3.06 -15.37 11.95
CA GLN A 493 -3.72 -16.66 11.73
C GLN A 493 -3.75 -17.10 10.26
N ASN A 494 -3.16 -16.32 9.34
CA ASN A 494 -3.21 -16.56 7.90
C ASN A 494 -4.62 -16.84 7.38
N ARG A 495 -5.58 -15.99 7.78
CA ARG A 495 -7.00 -16.10 7.42
C ARG A 495 -7.47 -14.82 6.76
N SER A 496 -8.20 -14.93 5.68
CA SER A 496 -8.86 -13.78 5.06
C SER A 496 -10.31 -14.10 4.72
N LYS A 497 -11.13 -13.05 4.65
CA LYS A 497 -12.48 -13.13 4.14
C LYS A 497 -12.80 -11.86 3.36
N THR A 498 -13.32 -12.07 2.16
CA THR A 498 -13.92 -11.03 1.34
C THR A 498 -15.43 -11.19 1.38
N TRP A 499 -16.13 -10.06 1.52
CA TRP A 499 -17.57 -9.95 1.33
C TRP A 499 -17.81 -9.04 0.15
N SER A 500 -18.77 -9.39 -0.73
CA SER A 500 -19.13 -8.46 -1.80
C SER A 500 -19.78 -7.21 -1.22
N ASP A 501 -19.66 -6.10 -1.92
CA ASP A 501 -20.37 -4.87 -1.58
C ASP A 501 -21.90 -5.09 -1.46
N ILE A 502 -22.48 -5.89 -2.34
CA ILE A 502 -23.89 -6.30 -2.29
C ILE A 502 -24.20 -7.08 -1.00
N GLU A 503 -23.36 -8.03 -0.62
CA GLU A 503 -23.54 -8.81 0.63
C GLU A 503 -23.52 -7.92 1.87
N LEU A 504 -22.70 -6.86 1.86
CA LEU A 504 -22.58 -5.91 2.98
C LEU A 504 -23.70 -4.87 3.00
N LEU A 505 -24.23 -4.48 1.84
CA LEU A 505 -25.23 -3.41 1.72
C LEU A 505 -26.69 -3.89 1.81
N GLN A 506 -26.93 -5.19 1.64
CA GLN A 506 -28.22 -5.86 1.89
C GLN A 506 -28.34 -6.31 3.34
#